data_AF-A0A9J6F950-F1
#
_entry.id   AF-A0A9J6F950-F1
#
_cell.length_a   1.000
_cell.length_b   1.000
_cell.length_c   1.000
_cell.angle_alpha   90.00
_cell.angle_beta   90.00
_cell.angle_gamma   90.00
#
_symmetry.space_group_name_H-M   'P 1'
#
loop_
_entity.id
_entity.type
_entity.pdbx_description
1 polymer ?
#
loop_
_entity_poly.entity_id
_entity_poly.type
_entity_poly.pdbx_seq_one_letter_code
_entity_poly.pdbx_strand_id
1 'polypeptide(L)'
;MRQPGITMPLSIEKFPGLAQPPMRGGVLYFWGMNNHGGEATMYPKPIQDLTGWHIRGIGCSNKSIVVLADESVISWGPHPTYGELGYGEGRQKSSTTPQEVRLLEGIHVHAVACGLGHSVFIARDESEEERARIRRLPEFQP
;
A
#
# COMPACT_ATOMS: atom_id res chain seq x y z
N MET A 1 17.34 22.25 -16.35
CA MET A 1 15.91 22.52 -16.11
C MET A 1 15.35 21.35 -15.30
N ARG A 2 15.35 21.43 -13.97
CA ARG A 2 14.92 20.32 -13.08
C ARG A 2 13.42 20.40 -12.89
N GLN A 3 12.69 19.32 -13.17
CA GLN A 3 11.27 19.23 -12.79
C GLN A 3 11.16 19.24 -11.26
N PRO A 4 10.23 20.03 -10.68
CA PRO A 4 10.00 19.99 -9.24
C PRO A 4 9.31 18.67 -8.88
N GLY A 5 9.91 17.93 -7.95
CA GLY A 5 9.36 16.69 -7.42
C GLY A 5 8.00 16.95 -6.78
N ILE A 6 6.97 16.27 -7.28
CA ILE A 6 5.66 16.21 -6.65
C ILE A 6 5.80 15.27 -5.46
N THR A 7 6.21 15.82 -4.31
CA THR A 7 6.04 15.13 -3.04
C THR A 7 4.56 15.26 -2.68
N MET A 8 3.81 14.17 -2.76
CA MET A 8 2.43 14.10 -2.28
C MET A 8 2.43 14.26 -0.76
N PRO A 9 1.81 15.30 -0.17
CA PRO A 9 1.59 15.33 1.26
C PRO A 9 0.41 14.41 1.58
N LEU A 10 0.66 13.30 2.28
CA LEU A 10 -0.39 12.44 2.84
C LEU A 10 -0.49 12.75 4.34
N SER A 11 -1.57 13.42 4.74
CA SER A 11 -1.92 13.66 6.15
C SER A 11 -2.97 12.67 6.63
N ILE A 12 -2.75 12.10 7.81
CA ILE A 12 -3.78 11.44 8.61
C ILE A 12 -4.45 12.52 9.46
N GLU A 13 -5.62 13.01 9.06
CA GLU A 13 -6.35 14.01 9.84
C GLU A 13 -7.40 13.38 10.75
N LYS A 14 -7.32 13.68 12.05
CA LYS A 14 -8.39 13.47 13.03
C LYS A 14 -9.25 14.73 13.07
N PHE A 15 -10.50 14.67 12.61
CA PHE A 15 -11.44 15.80 12.75
C PHE A 15 -12.08 15.81 14.15
N PRO A 16 -11.97 16.90 14.93
CA PRO A 16 -12.69 17.05 16.18
C PRO A 16 -14.14 17.49 15.89
N GLY A 17 -15.14 16.68 16.25
CA GLY A 17 -16.53 17.15 16.25
C GLY A 17 -17.63 16.12 16.00
N LEU A 18 -17.30 14.90 15.55
CA LEU A 18 -18.29 13.83 15.45
C LEU A 18 -17.94 12.74 16.46
N ALA A 19 -18.87 12.40 17.34
CA ALA A 19 -18.75 11.24 18.21
C ALA A 19 -18.70 9.98 17.32
N GLN A 20 -17.49 9.58 16.93
CA GLN A 20 -17.29 8.33 16.22
C GLN A 20 -17.40 7.20 17.26
N PRO A 21 -18.11 6.09 16.95
CA PRO A 21 -17.99 4.87 17.76
C PRO A 21 -16.50 4.50 17.85
N PRO A 22 -16.07 3.66 18.80
CA PRO A 22 -14.68 3.20 18.87
C PRO A 22 -14.33 2.38 17.61
N MET A 23 -14.11 3.05 16.49
CA MET A 23 -13.58 2.50 15.27
C MET A 23 -12.12 2.29 15.57
N ARG A 24 -11.76 1.06 15.94
CA ARG A 24 -10.36 0.66 16.11
C ARG A 24 -9.55 0.77 14.80
N GLY A 25 -10.19 1.10 13.68
CA GLY A 25 -9.56 1.42 12.40
C GLY A 25 -9.74 2.89 12.01
N GLY A 26 -8.65 3.54 11.60
CA GLY A 26 -8.71 4.83 10.93
C GLY A 26 -9.36 4.73 9.54
N VAL A 27 -9.83 5.85 9.00
CA VAL A 27 -10.34 5.90 7.62
C VAL A 27 -9.21 6.37 6.70
N LEU A 28 -8.91 5.60 5.66
CA LEU A 28 -7.97 6.02 4.63
C LEU A 28 -8.68 6.97 3.64
N TYR A 29 -8.11 8.14 3.44
CA TYR A 29 -8.54 9.09 2.42
C TYR A 29 -7.53 9.15 1.28
N PHE A 30 -8.02 9.39 0.08
CA PHE A 30 -7.20 9.62 -1.11
C PHE A 30 -7.65 10.91 -1.80
N TRP A 31 -6.67 11.67 -2.27
CA TRP A 31 -6.85 12.79 -3.18
C TRP A 31 -5.64 12.88 -4.12
N GLY A 32 -5.80 13.66 -5.19
CA GLY A 32 -4.82 13.75 -6.27
C GLY A 32 -5.10 12.72 -7.37
N MET A 33 -4.03 12.34 -8.07
CA MET A 33 -4.11 11.55 -9.30
C MET A 33 -3.13 10.38 -9.23
N ASN A 34 -3.64 9.16 -9.41
CA ASN A 34 -2.85 7.95 -9.51
C ASN A 34 -2.86 7.36 -10.94
N ASN A 35 -3.50 8.05 -11.90
CA ASN A 35 -3.49 7.70 -13.32
C ASN A 35 -3.40 8.98 -14.17
N HIS A 36 -2.31 9.18 -14.91
CA HIS A 36 -2.10 10.39 -15.72
C HIS A 36 -3.17 10.65 -16.79
N GLY A 37 -3.91 9.61 -17.22
CA GLY A 37 -5.05 9.75 -18.14
C GLY A 37 -6.41 9.67 -17.45
N GLY A 38 -6.46 9.60 -16.12
CA GLY A 38 -7.69 9.48 -15.34
C GLY A 38 -8.15 10.82 -14.75
N GLU A 39 -9.26 10.79 -14.05
CA GLU A 39 -9.77 11.96 -13.32
C GLU A 39 -8.99 12.17 -12.01
N ALA A 40 -8.62 13.43 -11.75
CA ALA A 40 -8.03 13.82 -10.49
C ALA A 40 -9.10 13.90 -9.39
N THR A 41 -8.83 13.32 -8.24
CA THR A 41 -9.66 13.47 -7.04
C THR A 41 -9.29 14.78 -6.35
N MET A 42 -10.11 15.81 -6.55
CA MET A 42 -9.82 17.18 -6.11
C MET A 42 -10.07 17.45 -4.61
N TYR A 43 -10.65 16.50 -3.88
CA TYR A 43 -10.94 16.60 -2.46
C TYR A 43 -10.76 15.23 -1.80
N PRO A 44 -10.41 15.15 -0.50
CA PRO A 44 -10.23 13.87 0.19
C PRO A 44 -11.48 12.98 0.06
N LYS A 45 -11.34 11.83 -0.61
CA LYS A 45 -12.38 10.80 -0.71
C LYS A 45 -12.00 9.59 0.14
N PRO A 46 -12.90 9.06 0.99
CA PRO A 46 -12.61 7.86 1.76
C PRO A 46 -12.51 6.65 0.82
N ILE A 47 -11.50 5.81 1.05
CA ILE A 47 -11.37 4.50 0.39
C ILE A 47 -12.21 3.51 1.20
N GLN A 48 -13.46 3.33 0.77
CA GLN A 48 -14.44 2.53 1.50
C GLN A 48 -14.04 1.06 1.64
N ASP A 49 -13.31 0.52 0.66
CA ASP A 49 -12.84 -0.88 0.65
C ASP A 49 -11.93 -1.21 1.85
N LEU A 50 -11.29 -0.21 2.46
CA LEU A 50 -10.43 -0.37 3.63
C LEU A 50 -11.10 0.06 4.95
N THR A 51 -12.42 0.30 4.94
CA THR A 51 -13.16 0.64 6.15
C THR A 51 -13.10 -0.54 7.13
N GLY A 52 -12.74 -0.27 8.37
CA GLY A 52 -12.63 -1.28 9.43
C GLY A 52 -11.26 -1.95 9.54
N TRP A 53 -10.37 -1.75 8.56
CA TRP A 53 -8.99 -2.21 8.64
C TRP A 53 -8.15 -1.31 9.53
N HIS A 54 -7.22 -1.89 10.29
CA HIS A 54 -6.25 -1.10 11.06
C HIS A 54 -5.04 -0.73 10.19
N ILE A 55 -5.06 0.49 9.65
CA ILE A 55 -3.98 0.99 8.79
C ILE A 55 -2.74 1.31 9.64
N ARG A 56 -1.63 0.61 9.37
CA ARG A 56 -0.35 0.73 10.09
C ARG A 56 0.72 1.49 9.31
N GLY A 57 0.64 1.49 7.99
CA GLY A 57 1.65 2.10 7.12
C GLY A 57 1.16 2.23 5.69
N ILE A 58 1.68 3.20 4.96
CA ILE A 58 1.29 3.50 3.58
C ILE A 58 2.56 3.84 2.81
N GLY A 59 2.66 3.31 1.59
CA GLY A 59 3.67 3.67 0.60
C GLY A 59 2.99 3.98 -0.73
N CYS A 60 3.54 4.93 -1.48
CA CYS A 60 3.06 5.26 -2.82
C CYS A 60 4.23 5.24 -3.80
N SER A 61 4.06 4.49 -4.88
CA SER A 61 4.93 4.58 -6.06
C SER A 61 4.37 5.64 -7.01
N ASN A 62 4.81 5.67 -8.28
CA ASN A 62 4.30 6.64 -9.26
C ASN A 62 2.76 6.66 -9.36
N LYS A 63 2.15 5.47 -9.42
CA LYS A 63 0.70 5.27 -9.60
C LYS A 63 0.10 4.23 -8.65
N SER A 64 0.97 3.48 -7.98
CA SER A 64 0.61 2.36 -7.15
C SER A 64 0.60 2.77 -5.69
N ILE A 65 -0.37 2.26 -4.95
CA ILE A 65 -0.54 2.48 -3.52
C ILE A 65 -0.35 1.14 -2.84
N VAL A 66 0.41 1.13 -1.76
CA VAL A 66 0.67 -0.04 -0.92
C VAL A 66 0.34 0.35 0.51
N VAL A 67 -0.38 -0.51 1.21
CA VAL A 67 -0.90 -0.26 2.54
C VAL A 67 -0.63 -1.47 3.42
N LEU A 68 -0.10 -1.23 4.60
CA LEU A 68 -0.02 -2.20 5.68
C LEU A 68 -1.31 -2.06 6.49
N ALA A 69 -2.12 -3.09 6.48
CA ALA A 69 -3.45 -3.09 7.09
C ALA A 69 -3.62 -4.38 7.90
N ASP A 70 -3.82 -4.26 9.21
CA ASP A 70 -3.79 -5.39 10.14
C ASP A 70 -2.53 -6.24 9.92
N GLU A 71 -2.64 -7.55 9.72
CA GLU A 71 -1.51 -8.44 9.43
C GLU A 71 -1.24 -8.61 7.93
N SER A 72 -1.96 -7.86 7.09
CA SER A 72 -1.92 -7.98 5.63
C SER A 72 -1.21 -6.81 4.96
N VAL A 73 -0.69 -7.09 3.77
CA VAL A 73 -0.27 -6.07 2.81
C VAL A 73 -1.33 -5.97 1.73
N ILE A 74 -1.80 -4.76 1.47
CA ILE A 74 -2.81 -4.48 0.44
C ILE A 74 -2.18 -3.53 -0.57
N SER A 75 -2.33 -3.80 -1.85
CA SER A 75 -1.81 -2.93 -2.91
C SER A 75 -2.80 -2.81 -4.06
N TRP A 76 -2.76 -1.66 -4.75
CA TRP A 76 -3.47 -1.44 -6.00
C TRP A 76 -2.84 -0.30 -6.80
N GLY A 77 -3.10 -0.27 -8.10
CA GLY A 77 -2.51 0.71 -9.00
C GLY A 77 -2.87 0.41 -10.46
N PRO A 78 -3.13 1.45 -11.27
CA PRO A 78 -3.43 1.30 -12.68
C PRO A 78 -2.17 1.00 -13.50
N HIS A 79 -2.35 0.26 -14.59
CA HIS A 79 -1.29 -0.04 -15.56
C HIS A 79 -0.65 1.23 -16.17
N PRO A 80 0.64 1.21 -16.61
CA PRO A 80 1.67 0.22 -16.30
C PRO A 80 2.17 0.24 -14.85
N THR A 81 2.55 -0.96 -14.41
CA THR A 81 3.21 -1.30 -13.15
C THR A 81 4.42 -2.19 -13.50
N TYR A 82 5.42 -2.24 -12.63
CA TYR A 82 6.71 -2.89 -12.84
C TYR A 82 7.02 -4.00 -11.82
N GLY A 83 6.03 -4.35 -10.98
CA GLY A 83 6.14 -5.38 -9.96
C GLY A 83 5.95 -4.85 -8.54
N GLU A 84 5.86 -3.53 -8.37
CA GLU A 84 5.73 -2.86 -7.07
C GLU A 84 4.44 -3.20 -6.31
N LEU A 85 3.43 -3.75 -6.98
CA LEU A 85 2.20 -4.26 -6.34
C LEU A 85 2.41 -5.60 -5.62
N GLY A 86 3.48 -6.34 -5.92
CA GLY A 86 3.84 -7.56 -5.19
C GLY A 86 2.97 -8.80 -5.48
N TYR A 87 2.09 -8.76 -6.50
CA TYR A 87 1.18 -9.88 -6.78
C TYR A 87 1.88 -11.17 -7.23
N GLY A 88 3.15 -11.11 -7.62
CA GLY A 88 3.94 -12.26 -8.05
C GLY A 88 3.87 -12.55 -9.56
N GLU A 89 4.66 -13.52 -10.00
CA GLU A 89 4.79 -13.89 -11.41
C GLU A 89 3.52 -14.60 -11.92
N GLY A 90 3.18 -14.37 -13.20
CA GLY A 90 2.01 -14.99 -13.84
C GLY A 90 0.64 -14.50 -13.32
N ARG A 91 0.62 -13.51 -12.41
CA ARG A 91 -0.60 -12.88 -11.89
C ARG A 91 -0.94 -11.61 -12.64
N GLN A 92 -2.10 -11.03 -12.32
CA GLN A 92 -2.48 -9.70 -12.81
C GLN A 92 -1.37 -8.68 -12.47
N LYS A 93 -1.12 -7.74 -13.37
CA LYS A 93 -0.06 -6.73 -13.16
C LYS A 93 -0.59 -5.46 -12.51
N SER A 94 -1.88 -5.17 -12.63
CA SER A 94 -2.51 -3.95 -12.13
C SER A 94 -3.86 -4.27 -11.48
N SER A 95 -4.32 -3.38 -10.61
CA SER A 95 -5.66 -3.45 -10.02
C SER A 95 -6.22 -2.04 -9.81
N THR A 96 -7.49 -1.83 -10.14
CA THR A 96 -8.20 -0.56 -9.86
C THR A 96 -8.77 -0.49 -8.44
N THR A 97 -8.91 -1.63 -7.78
CA THR A 97 -9.38 -1.74 -6.39
C THR A 97 -8.30 -2.33 -5.48
N PRO A 98 -8.32 -2.03 -4.17
CA PRO A 98 -7.41 -2.65 -3.20
C PRO A 98 -7.44 -4.18 -3.27
N GLN A 99 -6.26 -4.81 -3.29
CA GLN A 99 -6.11 -6.26 -3.31
C GLN A 99 -5.04 -6.69 -2.31
N GLU A 100 -5.30 -7.78 -1.58
CA GLU A 100 -4.29 -8.38 -0.72
C GLU A 100 -3.14 -8.97 -1.53
N VAL A 101 -1.92 -8.69 -1.08
CA VAL A 101 -0.67 -9.20 -1.64
C VAL A 101 -0.41 -10.59 -1.05
N ARG A 102 -1.05 -11.60 -1.64
CA ARG A 102 -0.98 -13.00 -1.17
C ARG A 102 0.43 -13.59 -1.11
N LEU A 103 1.38 -13.02 -1.87
CA LEU A 103 2.78 -13.42 -1.78
C LEU A 103 3.35 -13.21 -0.36
N LEU A 104 2.85 -12.23 0.38
CA LEU A 104 3.27 -11.90 1.74
C LEU A 104 2.30 -12.45 2.82
N GLU A 105 1.42 -13.38 2.44
CA GLU A 105 0.45 -13.97 3.37
C GLU A 105 1.16 -14.65 4.55
N GLY A 106 0.77 -14.26 5.76
CA GLY A 106 1.39 -14.77 6.99
C GLY A 106 2.79 -14.22 7.28
N ILE A 107 3.29 -13.25 6.53
CA ILE A 107 4.53 -12.52 6.84
C ILE A 107 4.14 -11.17 7.45
N HIS A 108 4.44 -10.97 8.73
CA HIS A 108 4.20 -9.68 9.37
C HIS A 108 5.15 -8.62 8.82
N VAL A 109 4.61 -7.59 8.18
CA VAL A 109 5.40 -6.45 7.67
C VAL A 109 5.30 -5.27 8.62
N HIS A 110 6.45 -4.77 9.08
CA HIS A 110 6.57 -3.63 9.98
C HIS A 110 6.51 -2.29 9.27
N ALA A 111 7.18 -2.18 8.13
CA ALA A 111 7.31 -0.93 7.40
C ALA A 111 7.33 -1.17 5.89
N VAL A 112 6.88 -0.15 5.15
CA VAL A 112 6.86 -0.13 3.69
C VAL A 112 7.49 1.17 3.20
N ALA A 113 8.29 1.08 2.15
CA ALA A 113 8.78 2.21 1.38
C ALA A 113 8.58 1.93 -0.11
N CYS A 114 8.24 2.97 -0.87
CA CYS A 114 7.99 2.85 -2.31
C CYS A 114 8.89 3.82 -3.08
N GLY A 115 9.53 3.31 -4.13
CA GLY A 115 10.19 4.12 -5.15
C GLY A 115 9.28 4.34 -6.36
N LEU A 116 9.83 4.83 -7.47
CA LEU A 116 9.03 5.15 -8.66
C LEU A 116 8.31 3.91 -9.24
N GLY A 117 8.95 2.75 -9.18
CA GLY A 117 8.44 1.49 -9.75
C GLY A 117 8.82 0.24 -8.95
N HIS A 118 9.12 0.39 -7.66
CA HIS A 118 9.42 -0.73 -6.77
C HIS A 118 8.88 -0.45 -5.36
N SER A 119 8.67 -1.52 -4.60
CA SER A 119 8.30 -1.48 -3.18
C SER A 119 9.31 -2.28 -2.37
N VAL A 120 9.59 -1.82 -1.15
CA VAL A 120 10.48 -2.45 -0.18
C VAL A 120 9.72 -2.61 1.12
N PHE A 121 9.84 -3.78 1.72
CA PHE A 121 9.14 -4.16 2.94
C PHE A 121 10.14 -4.58 4.00
N ILE A 122 9.91 -4.19 5.24
CA ILE A 122 10.64 -4.73 6.40
C ILE A 122 9.75 -5.80 7.04
N ALA A 123 10.10 -7.07 6.85
CA ALA A 123 9.41 -8.20 7.46
C ALA A 123 9.95 -8.49 8.86
N ARG A 124 9.07 -8.89 9.78
CA ARG A 124 9.44 -9.38 11.12
C ARG A 124 10.03 -10.79 11.01
N ASP A 125 11.15 -11.02 11.67
CA ASP A 125 11.86 -12.30 11.65
C ASP A 125 12.21 -12.80 13.08
N GLU A 126 11.34 -12.56 14.05
CA GLU A 126 11.60 -12.84 15.47
C GLU A 126 11.52 -14.34 15.80
N SER A 127 10.62 -15.08 15.15
CA SER A 127 10.45 -16.54 15.33
C SER A 127 10.97 -17.37 14.16
N GLU A 128 11.28 -18.65 14.41
CA GLU A 128 11.70 -19.56 13.33
C GLU A 128 10.58 -19.81 12.30
N GLU A 129 9.31 -19.77 12.73
CA GLU A 129 8.16 -19.88 11.81
C GLU A 129 8.11 -18.71 10.84
N GLU A 130 8.36 -17.48 11.32
CA GLU A 130 8.41 -16.28 10.47
C GLU A 130 9.60 -16.33 9.51
N ARG A 131 10.79 -16.68 10.01
CA ARG A 131 11.98 -16.90 9.17
C ARG A 131 11.72 -17.95 8.09
N ALA A 132 11.05 -19.05 8.43
CA ALA A 132 10.70 -20.10 7.49
C ALA A 132 9.73 -19.62 6.41
N ARG A 133 8.77 -18.72 6.72
CA ARG A 133 7.88 -18.11 5.73
C ARG A 133 8.65 -17.17 4.79
N ILE A 134 9.52 -16.32 5.34
CA ILE A 134 10.35 -15.40 4.55
C ILE A 134 11.25 -16.19 3.58
N ARG A 135 11.87 -17.28 4.04
CA ARG A 135 12.73 -18.14 3.20
C ARG A 135 12.00 -18.85 2.05
N ARG A 136 10.66 -18.89 2.03
CA ARG A 136 9.88 -19.42 0.90
C ARG A 136 9.75 -18.43 -0.25
N LEU A 137 10.01 -17.14 -0.01
CA LEU A 137 10.02 -16.13 -1.05
C LEU A 137 11.21 -16.36 -1.99
N PRO A 138 11.07 -16.06 -3.29
CA PRO A 138 12.16 -16.20 -4.24
C PRO A 138 13.31 -15.25 -3.87
N GLU A 139 14.53 -15.77 -3.87
CA GLU A 139 15.74 -14.99 -3.67
C GLU A 139 16.19 -14.39 -5.01
N PHE A 140 16.37 -13.07 -5.05
CA PHE A 140 16.84 -12.38 -6.23
C PHE A 140 18.36 -12.24 -6.19
N GLN A 141 19.04 -12.83 -7.19
CA GLN A 141 20.47 -12.70 -7.41
C GLN A 141 20.69 -11.96 -8.76
N PRO A 142 21.15 -10.70 -8.73
CA PRO A 142 21.26 -9.86 -9.91
C PRO A 142 22.40 -10.24 -10.87
#